data_AF-A0A6G1DY42-F1
#
_entry.id   AF-A0A6G1DY42-F1
#
_cell.length_a   1.000
_cell.length_b   1.000
_cell.length_c   1.000
_cell.angle_alpha   90.00
_cell.angle_beta   90.00
_cell.angle_gamma   90.00
#
_symmetry.space_group_name_H-M   'P 1'
#
loop_
_entity.id
_entity.type
_entity.pdbx_description
1 polymer ?
#
loop_
_entity_poly.entity_id
_entity_poly.type
_entity_poly.pdbx_seq_one_letter_code
_entity_poly.pdbx_strand_id
1 'polypeptide(L)'
;MSQWRDAEVCVSKIRTIRPYSALAWHATGKLFEAKGQPKEALGSYFRALDLDHKHVPSLISTATVLGEVGDRPLPLVRCFLTDALQLDRTNHVAWFNLGLLYKEEGGRSATEAVECFQAAALLEETAPVEPFRLEGAGLACQASSLRSVPYCFSRFLGSAGCLRVMHSILASRM
;
A
#
# COMPACT_ATOMS: atom_id res chain seq x y z
N MET A 1 -0.19 -26.45 -13.71
CA MET A 1 -1.27 -25.92 -14.58
C MET A 1 -2.62 -25.77 -13.84
N SER A 2 -2.66 -25.69 -12.49
CA SER A 2 -3.93 -25.72 -11.72
C SER A 2 -4.10 -24.59 -10.70
N GLN A 3 -3.19 -23.60 -10.64
CA GLN A 3 -3.20 -22.61 -9.55
C GLN A 3 -4.31 -21.54 -9.67
N TRP A 4 -4.92 -21.36 -10.84
CA TRP A 4 -5.91 -20.29 -11.08
C TRP A 4 -7.37 -20.77 -11.12
N ARG A 5 -7.60 -22.09 -11.18
CA ARG A 5 -8.95 -22.65 -11.41
C ARG A 5 -9.90 -22.35 -10.25
N ASP A 6 -9.41 -22.42 -9.03
CA ASP A 6 -10.22 -22.12 -7.84
C ASP A 6 -10.57 -20.62 -7.79
N ALA A 7 -9.63 -19.75 -8.20
CA ALA A 7 -9.85 -18.32 -8.32
C ALA A 7 -10.88 -17.98 -9.41
N GLU A 8 -10.89 -18.69 -10.55
CA GLU A 8 -11.92 -18.57 -11.60
C GLU A 8 -13.31 -18.93 -11.07
N VAL A 9 -13.42 -20.03 -10.30
CA VAL A 9 -14.69 -20.44 -9.68
C VAL A 9 -15.15 -19.42 -8.64
N CYS A 10 -14.23 -18.82 -7.89
CA CYS A 10 -14.56 -17.78 -6.93
C CYS A 10 -15.08 -16.52 -7.64
N VAL A 11 -14.37 -16.07 -8.68
CA VAL A 11 -14.76 -14.91 -9.50
C VAL A 11 -16.12 -15.13 -10.19
N SER A 12 -16.39 -16.33 -10.71
CA SER A 12 -17.67 -16.63 -11.34
C SER A 12 -18.82 -16.57 -10.34
N LYS A 13 -18.64 -17.09 -9.11
CA LYS A 13 -19.60 -16.94 -8.01
C LYS A 13 -19.79 -15.48 -7.59
N ILE A 14 -18.73 -14.69 -7.51
CA ILE A 14 -18.84 -13.27 -7.17
C ILE A 14 -19.67 -12.54 -8.24
N ARG A 15 -19.49 -12.88 -9.53
CA ARG A 15 -20.29 -12.30 -10.62
C ARG A 15 -21.77 -12.70 -10.56
N THR A 16 -22.11 -13.90 -10.09
CA THR A 16 -23.52 -14.30 -9.95
C THR A 16 -24.19 -13.63 -8.75
N ILE A 17 -23.46 -13.39 -7.67
CA ILE A 17 -24.00 -12.77 -6.44
C ILE A 17 -24.05 -11.24 -6.58
N ARG A 18 -22.98 -10.62 -7.11
CA ARG A 18 -22.85 -9.16 -7.29
C ARG A 18 -22.22 -8.83 -8.64
N PRO A 19 -23.01 -8.82 -9.73
CA PRO A 19 -22.49 -8.55 -11.08
C PRO A 19 -21.95 -7.12 -11.25
N TYR A 20 -22.45 -6.15 -10.46
CA TYR A 20 -22.08 -4.74 -10.52
C TYR A 20 -21.35 -4.30 -9.25
N SER A 21 -20.18 -4.89 -9.00
CA SER A 21 -19.34 -4.50 -7.86
C SER A 21 -17.91 -4.26 -8.31
N ALA A 22 -17.31 -3.14 -7.88
CA ALA A 22 -15.91 -2.85 -8.10
C ALA A 22 -15.00 -3.95 -7.53
N LEU A 23 -15.38 -4.55 -6.41
CA LEU A 23 -14.68 -5.71 -5.82
C LEU A 23 -14.67 -6.94 -6.74
N ALA A 24 -15.76 -7.17 -7.49
CA ALA A 24 -15.84 -8.27 -8.43
C ALA A 24 -14.85 -8.08 -9.59
N TRP A 25 -14.82 -6.87 -10.15
CA TRP A 25 -13.89 -6.52 -11.22
C TRP A 25 -12.44 -6.50 -10.73
N HIS A 26 -12.18 -6.03 -9.51
CA HIS A 26 -10.87 -6.12 -8.86
C HIS A 26 -10.39 -7.58 -8.74
N ALA A 27 -11.24 -8.49 -8.25
CA ALA A 27 -10.91 -9.91 -8.16
C ALA A 27 -10.64 -10.53 -9.53
N THR A 28 -11.35 -10.10 -10.58
CA THR A 28 -11.06 -10.53 -11.96
C THR A 28 -9.69 -10.04 -12.43
N GLY A 29 -9.31 -8.80 -12.08
CA GLY A 29 -7.99 -8.24 -12.39
C GLY A 29 -6.87 -9.03 -11.73
N LYS A 30 -7.01 -9.36 -10.43
CA LYS A 30 -6.07 -10.21 -9.69
C LYS A 30 -5.90 -11.58 -10.33
N LEU A 31 -6.99 -12.16 -10.84
CA LEU A 31 -6.95 -13.44 -11.56
C LEU A 31 -6.17 -13.34 -12.87
N PHE A 32 -6.31 -12.25 -13.63
CA PHE A 32 -5.56 -12.03 -14.87
C PHE A 32 -4.07 -11.76 -14.61
N GLU A 33 -3.72 -11.04 -13.53
CA GLU A 33 -2.33 -10.92 -13.08
C GLU A 33 -1.73 -12.30 -12.81
N ALA A 34 -2.46 -13.15 -12.09
CA ALA A 34 -2.03 -14.51 -11.77
C ALA A 34 -1.82 -15.37 -13.03
N LYS A 35 -2.61 -15.14 -14.09
CA LYS A 35 -2.44 -15.78 -15.40
C LYS A 35 -1.27 -15.24 -16.22
N GLY A 36 -0.63 -14.16 -15.79
CA GLY A 36 0.42 -13.46 -16.56
C GLY A 36 -0.13 -12.62 -17.71
N GLN A 37 -1.38 -12.16 -17.61
CA GLN A 37 -2.06 -11.34 -18.63
C GLN A 37 -2.29 -9.90 -18.12
N PRO A 38 -1.24 -9.07 -17.98
CA PRO A 38 -1.35 -7.74 -17.36
C PRO A 38 -2.24 -6.76 -18.15
N LYS A 39 -2.31 -6.88 -19.48
CA LYS A 39 -3.17 -6.02 -20.32
C LYS A 39 -4.65 -6.21 -20.02
N GLU A 40 -5.06 -7.47 -19.83
CA GLU A 40 -6.44 -7.82 -19.49
C GLU A 40 -6.75 -7.43 -18.04
N ALA A 41 -5.77 -7.58 -17.13
CA ALA A 41 -5.88 -7.13 -15.75
C ALA A 41 -6.15 -5.62 -15.65
N LEU A 42 -5.42 -4.79 -16.40
CA LEU A 42 -5.67 -3.34 -16.46
C LEU A 42 -7.09 -3.03 -16.93
N GLY A 43 -7.57 -3.70 -17.98
CA GLY A 43 -8.94 -3.53 -18.46
C GLY A 43 -10.00 -3.85 -17.38
N SER A 44 -9.76 -4.90 -16.59
CA SER A 44 -10.60 -5.23 -15.44
C SER A 44 -10.54 -4.20 -14.32
N TYR A 45 -9.36 -3.66 -14.00
CA TYR A 45 -9.23 -2.65 -12.96
C TYR A 45 -9.83 -1.31 -13.36
N PHE A 46 -9.71 -0.89 -14.62
CA PHE A 46 -10.38 0.33 -15.10
C PHE A 46 -11.91 0.20 -14.98
N ARG A 47 -12.48 -0.96 -15.31
CA ARG A 47 -13.92 -1.21 -15.08
C ARG A 47 -14.29 -1.16 -13.60
N ALA A 48 -13.40 -1.58 -12.71
CA ALA A 48 -13.62 -1.44 -11.26
C ALA A 48 -13.66 0.04 -10.86
N LEU A 49 -12.76 0.87 -11.39
CA LEU A 49 -12.68 2.31 -11.14
C LEU A 49 -13.84 3.09 -11.79
N ASP A 50 -14.34 2.65 -12.94
CA ASP A 50 -15.53 3.23 -13.59
C ASP A 50 -16.78 3.05 -12.72
N LEU A 51 -16.86 1.94 -11.98
CA LEU A 51 -17.96 1.67 -11.05
C LEU A 51 -17.75 2.36 -9.69
N ASP A 52 -16.52 2.30 -9.17
CA ASP A 52 -16.14 2.97 -7.92
C ASP A 52 -14.75 3.59 -8.03
N HIS A 53 -14.76 4.89 -8.30
CA HIS A 53 -13.55 5.68 -8.44
C HIS A 53 -12.75 5.83 -7.13
N LYS A 54 -13.35 5.48 -5.98
CA LYS A 54 -12.70 5.55 -4.66
C LYS A 54 -12.18 4.20 -4.19
N HIS A 55 -12.17 3.20 -5.06
CA HIS A 55 -11.77 1.86 -4.68
C HIS A 55 -10.24 1.74 -4.56
N VAL A 56 -9.71 1.99 -3.36
CA VAL A 56 -8.28 2.05 -3.04
C VAL A 56 -7.48 0.81 -3.50
N PRO A 57 -7.92 -0.43 -3.25
CA PRO A 57 -7.21 -1.62 -3.74
C PRO A 57 -7.04 -1.64 -5.26
N SER A 58 -8.04 -1.17 -6.02
CA SER A 58 -7.94 -1.13 -7.49
C SER A 58 -7.03 -0.01 -7.99
N LEU A 59 -6.99 1.14 -7.32
CA LEU A 59 -6.02 2.20 -7.64
C LEU A 59 -4.58 1.69 -7.48
N ILE A 60 -4.31 1.02 -6.35
CA ILE A 60 -2.99 0.46 -6.05
C ILE A 60 -2.62 -0.66 -7.04
N SER A 61 -3.52 -1.61 -7.31
CA SER A 61 -3.24 -2.69 -8.27
C SER A 61 -3.07 -2.18 -9.69
N THR A 62 -3.84 -1.16 -10.11
CA THR A 62 -3.63 -0.51 -11.42
C THR A 62 -2.24 0.09 -11.51
N ALA A 63 -1.80 0.81 -10.46
CA ALA A 63 -0.46 1.39 -10.39
C ALA A 63 0.65 0.32 -10.48
N THR A 64 0.50 -0.81 -9.78
CA THR A 64 1.46 -1.92 -9.84
C THR A 64 1.53 -2.55 -11.23
N VAL A 65 0.41 -2.90 -11.84
CA VAL A 65 0.39 -3.51 -13.19
C VAL A 65 0.91 -2.54 -14.25
N LEU A 66 0.58 -1.26 -14.14
CA LEU A 66 1.08 -0.22 -15.03
C LEU A 66 2.60 -0.06 -14.91
N GLY A 67 3.18 -0.41 -13.76
CA GLY A 67 4.61 -0.55 -13.61
C GLY A 67 5.18 -1.74 -14.40
N GLU A 68 4.52 -2.90 -14.32
CA GLU A 68 4.97 -4.12 -15.00
C GLU A 68 4.85 -4.04 -16.53
N VAL A 69 3.87 -3.29 -17.04
CA VAL A 69 3.74 -3.01 -18.47
C VAL A 69 4.84 -2.03 -18.88
N GLY A 70 5.73 -2.45 -19.78
CA GLY A 70 6.97 -1.74 -20.13
C GLY A 70 6.82 -0.28 -20.62
N ASP A 71 5.61 0.14 -20.99
CA ASP A 71 5.25 1.55 -21.15
C ASP A 71 4.73 2.08 -19.81
N ARG A 72 5.64 2.47 -18.91
CA ARG A 72 5.33 2.96 -17.56
C ARG A 72 5.14 4.50 -17.58
N PRO A 73 3.91 5.04 -17.68
CA PRO A 73 3.68 6.47 -17.49
C PRO A 73 3.82 6.83 -16.00
N LEU A 74 5.05 7.17 -15.58
CA LEU A 74 5.37 7.57 -14.20
C LEU A 74 4.39 8.60 -13.61
N PRO A 75 3.97 9.67 -14.34
CA PRO A 75 3.01 10.64 -13.81
C PRO A 75 1.64 10.03 -13.50
N LEU A 76 1.19 9.06 -14.31
CA LEU A 76 -0.11 8.42 -14.14
C LEU A 76 -0.10 7.45 -12.96
N VAL A 77 0.99 6.68 -12.80
CA VAL A 77 1.23 5.83 -11.62
C VAL A 77 1.24 6.70 -10.36
N ARG A 78 1.92 7.85 -10.39
CA ARG A 78 1.96 8.81 -9.28
C ARG A 78 0.57 9.28 -8.89
N CYS A 79 -0.25 9.70 -9.86
CA CYS A 79 -1.61 10.15 -9.61
C CYS A 79 -2.46 9.07 -8.92
N PHE A 80 -2.44 7.83 -9.42
CA PHE A 80 -3.20 6.74 -8.78
C PHE A 80 -2.74 6.45 -7.35
N LEU A 81 -1.44 6.50 -7.08
CA LEU A 81 -0.90 6.30 -5.73
C LEU A 81 -1.21 7.47 -4.80
N THR A 82 -1.12 8.71 -5.27
CA THR A 82 -1.51 9.88 -4.48
C THR A 82 -3.00 9.88 -4.16
N ASP A 83 -3.85 9.50 -5.13
CA ASP A 83 -5.29 9.40 -4.92
C ASP A 83 -5.64 8.29 -3.92
N ALA A 84 -4.96 7.15 -4.00
CA ALA A 84 -5.08 6.07 -3.02
C ALA A 84 -4.72 6.55 -1.60
N LEU A 85 -3.66 7.36 -1.45
CA LEU A 85 -3.24 7.93 -0.17
C LEU A 85 -4.14 9.06 0.35
N GLN A 86 -4.82 9.79 -0.54
CA GLN A 86 -5.85 10.77 -0.12
C GLN A 86 -7.07 10.06 0.49
N LEU A 87 -7.40 8.87 -0.02
CA LEU A 87 -8.51 8.06 0.48
C LEU A 87 -8.12 7.31 1.75
N ASP A 88 -7.01 6.54 1.70
CA ASP A 88 -6.50 5.74 2.81
C ASP A 88 -5.03 6.10 3.12
N ARG A 89 -4.85 7.07 4.01
CA ARG A 89 -3.51 7.55 4.38
C ARG A 89 -2.66 6.52 5.13
N THR A 90 -3.31 5.53 5.75
CA THR A 90 -2.65 4.48 6.55
C THR A 90 -2.26 3.25 5.75
N ASN A 91 -2.49 3.24 4.43
CA ASN A 91 -2.20 2.08 3.60
C ASN A 91 -0.69 1.96 3.31
N HIS A 92 -0.02 1.02 3.97
CA HIS A 92 1.42 0.79 3.81
C HIS A 92 1.81 0.40 2.37
N VAL A 93 0.93 -0.30 1.63
CA VAL A 93 1.21 -0.76 0.25
C VAL A 93 1.31 0.43 -0.70
N ALA A 94 0.43 1.42 -0.54
CA ALA A 94 0.46 2.64 -1.34
C ALA A 94 1.74 3.45 -1.09
N TRP A 95 2.17 3.59 0.17
CA TRP A 95 3.44 4.24 0.53
C TRP A 95 4.66 3.51 -0.03
N PHE A 96 4.66 2.17 0.03
CA PHE A 96 5.73 1.36 -0.52
C PHE A 96 5.86 1.52 -2.04
N ASN A 97 4.73 1.46 -2.76
CA ASN A 97 4.71 1.65 -4.21
C ASN A 97 5.11 3.07 -4.62
N LEU A 98 4.78 4.09 -3.82
CA LEU A 98 5.22 5.47 -4.04
C LEU A 98 6.74 5.61 -3.87
N GLY A 99 7.31 4.96 -2.85
CA GLY A 99 8.76 4.90 -2.66
C GLY A 99 9.49 4.22 -3.82
N LEU A 100 8.90 3.15 -4.38
CA LEU A 100 9.43 2.47 -5.57
C LEU A 100 9.42 3.40 -6.79
N LEU A 101 8.34 4.16 -6.98
CA LEU A 101 8.23 5.13 -8.06
C LEU A 101 9.32 6.22 -7.96
N TYR A 102 9.54 6.80 -6.77
CA TYR A 102 10.59 7.82 -6.59
C TYR A 102 12.00 7.28 -6.76
N LYS A 103 12.23 6.00 -6.39
CA LYS A 103 13.49 5.31 -6.66
C LYS A 103 13.76 5.19 -8.17
N GLU A 104 12.72 4.94 -8.96
CA GLU A 104 12.82 4.82 -10.42
C GLU A 104 12.94 6.19 -11.13
N GLU A 105 12.22 7.22 -10.66
CA GLU A 105 12.32 8.59 -11.20
C GLU A 105 13.75 9.17 -11.06
N GLY A 106 14.47 8.77 -10.01
CA GLY A 106 15.87 9.14 -9.80
C GLY A 106 16.10 10.61 -9.42
N GLY A 107 17.33 10.93 -8.99
CA GLY A 107 17.74 12.31 -8.68
C GLY A 107 17.38 12.80 -7.27
N ARG A 108 16.81 14.01 -7.16
CA ARG A 108 16.48 14.70 -5.89
C ARG A 108 15.38 14.03 -5.07
N SER A 109 14.65 13.09 -5.65
CA SER A 109 13.56 12.35 -4.99
C SER A 109 14.03 11.12 -4.22
N ALA A 110 15.34 10.86 -4.15
CA ALA A 110 15.89 9.76 -3.35
C ALA A 110 15.62 9.92 -1.84
N THR A 111 15.61 11.15 -1.32
CA THR A 111 15.26 11.42 0.08
C THR A 111 13.78 11.18 0.35
N GLU A 112 12.91 11.60 -0.59
CA GLU A 112 11.46 11.38 -0.52
C GLU A 112 11.12 9.88 -0.57
N ALA A 113 11.85 9.10 -1.38
CA ALA A 113 11.72 7.64 -1.41
C ALA A 113 12.00 7.00 -0.04
N VAL A 114 13.06 7.43 0.64
CA VAL A 114 13.42 6.93 1.97
C VAL A 114 12.33 7.25 2.99
N GLU A 115 11.79 8.47 2.98
CA GLU A 115 10.67 8.86 3.85
C GLU A 115 9.42 8.01 3.59
N CYS A 116 9.11 7.71 2.32
CA CYS A 116 7.98 6.85 1.96
C CYS A 116 8.16 5.42 2.46
N PHE A 117 9.36 4.85 2.34
CA PHE A 117 9.65 3.51 2.87
C PHE A 117 9.63 3.45 4.39
N GLN A 118 10.12 4.50 5.06
CA GLN A 118 10.03 4.62 6.52
C GLN A 118 8.57 4.71 6.97
N ALA A 119 7.75 5.52 6.29
CA ALA A 119 6.31 5.60 6.57
C ALA A 119 5.61 4.25 6.34
N ALA A 120 5.94 3.53 5.26
CA ALA A 120 5.38 2.21 5.00
C ALA A 120 5.73 1.21 6.12
N ALA A 121 6.99 1.16 6.55
CA ALA A 121 7.45 0.26 7.62
C ALA A 121 6.74 0.56 8.96
N LEU A 122 6.63 1.84 9.32
CA LEU A 122 5.91 2.26 10.54
C LEU A 122 4.42 1.90 10.49
N LEU A 123 3.80 2.02 9.31
CA LEU A 123 2.39 1.68 9.11
C LEU A 123 2.15 0.17 9.12
N GLU A 124 3.09 -0.63 8.65
CA GLU A 124 3.03 -2.09 8.74
C GLU A 124 3.12 -2.57 10.21
N GLU A 125 4.01 -1.97 11.00
CA GLU A 125 4.13 -2.28 12.44
C GLU A 125 2.91 -1.85 13.27
N THR A 126 2.24 -0.78 12.83
CA THR A 126 1.04 -0.24 13.51
C THR A 126 -0.27 -0.78 12.97
N ALA A 127 -0.25 -1.46 11.81
CA ALA A 127 -1.39 -2.18 11.29
C ALA A 127 -1.71 -3.32 12.28
N PRO A 128 -2.89 -3.32 12.92
CA PRO A 128 -3.27 -4.47 13.72
C PRO A 128 -3.29 -5.68 12.78
N VAL A 129 -2.48 -6.70 13.11
CA VAL A 129 -2.58 -8.04 12.53
C VAL A 129 -4.07 -8.39 12.53
N GLU A 130 -4.64 -8.67 11.35
CA GLU A 130 -6.09 -8.80 11.11
C GLU A 130 -6.87 -9.11 12.38
N PRO A 131 -7.82 -8.24 12.81
CA PRO A 131 -8.60 -8.54 13.99
C PRO A 131 -9.38 -9.82 13.70
N PHE A 132 -8.91 -10.92 14.25
CA PHE A 132 -9.66 -12.16 14.35
C PHE A 132 -11.01 -11.76 14.91
N ARG A 133 -12.05 -11.85 14.07
CA ARG A 133 -13.40 -11.45 14.41
C ARG A 133 -13.91 -12.40 15.48
N LEU A 134 -13.60 -12.09 16.73
CA LEU A 134 -14.35 -12.51 17.89
C LEU A 134 -15.24 -11.34 18.25
N GLU A 135 -16.53 -11.55 18.08
CA GLU A 135 -17.56 -10.64 18.57
C GLU A 135 -17.27 -10.31 20.04
N GLY A 136 -17.27 -9.01 20.37
CA GLY A 136 -17.33 -8.54 21.75
C GLY A 136 -15.98 -8.36 22.44
N ALA A 137 -15.37 -7.19 22.24
CA ALA A 137 -14.89 -6.30 23.31
C ALA A 137 -14.18 -5.11 22.67
N GLY A 138 -14.72 -3.92 22.89
CA GLY A 138 -14.21 -2.69 22.31
C GLY A 138 -12.80 -2.36 22.77
N LEU A 139 -11.92 -2.15 21.80
CA LEU A 139 -10.81 -1.21 21.92
C LEU A 139 -10.84 -0.36 20.66
N ALA A 140 -11.67 0.68 20.70
CA ALA A 140 -11.53 1.82 19.83
C ALA A 140 -10.19 2.49 20.19
N CYS A 141 -9.14 2.24 19.40
CA CYS A 141 -8.04 3.17 19.29
C CYS A 141 -8.63 4.45 18.68
N GLN A 142 -9.02 5.38 19.55
CA GLN A 142 -9.45 6.71 19.17
C GLN A 142 -8.32 7.38 18.38
N ALA A 143 -8.46 7.39 17.06
CA ALA A 143 -7.77 8.30 16.17
C ALA A 143 -8.37 9.70 16.33
N SER A 144 -8.19 10.29 17.52
CA SER A 144 -8.57 11.67 17.81
C SER A 144 -7.38 12.43 18.37
N SER A 145 -6.34 12.58 17.55
CA SER A 145 -5.53 13.80 17.52
C SER A 145 -4.80 13.94 16.18
N LEU A 146 -5.51 14.49 15.20
CA LEU A 146 -4.86 15.25 14.14
C LEU A 146 -4.21 16.49 14.76
N ARG A 147 -2.96 16.37 15.19
CA ARG A 147 -1.98 17.46 15.20
C ARG A 147 -0.62 16.87 15.51
N SER A 148 0.37 17.31 14.75
CA SER A 148 1.79 17.07 14.95
C SER A 148 2.28 15.69 14.48
N VAL A 149 2.51 15.61 13.16
CA VAL A 149 3.78 15.07 12.65
C VAL A 149 4.86 15.99 13.25
N PRO A 150 5.33 15.77 14.50
CA PRO A 150 6.62 15.12 14.71
C PRO A 150 6.83 14.56 16.14
N TYR A 151 6.21 13.46 16.61
CA TYR A 151 6.59 12.91 17.94
C TYR A 151 6.29 11.40 18.09
N CYS A 152 6.75 10.57 17.14
CA CYS A 152 6.97 9.13 17.40
C CYS A 152 8.46 8.77 17.50
N PHE A 153 9.33 9.77 17.69
CA PHE A 153 10.79 9.57 17.72
C PHE A 153 11.42 9.46 19.12
N SER A 154 10.63 9.36 20.19
CA SER A 154 11.21 9.29 21.54
C SER A 154 10.41 8.42 22.50
N ARG A 155 10.22 7.13 22.16
CA ARG A 155 9.99 6.11 23.20
C ARG A 155 10.31 4.69 22.74
N PHE A 156 11.52 4.48 22.23
CA PHE A 156 12.16 3.17 22.17
C PHE A 156 13.46 3.20 22.99
N LEU A 157 13.36 3.56 24.27
CA LEU A 157 14.41 3.33 25.25
C LEU A 157 13.77 2.74 26.50
N GLY A 158 13.70 1.41 26.49
CA GLY A 158 13.04 0.62 27.52
C GLY A 158 13.35 -0.87 27.46
N SER A 159 14.52 -1.27 26.95
CA SER A 159 15.09 -2.59 27.25
C SER A 159 16.61 -2.52 27.11
N ALA A 160 17.29 -2.90 28.19
CA ALA A 160 18.72 -2.75 28.41
C ALA A 160 19.60 -3.39 27.33
N GLY A 161 20.62 -2.65 26.88
CA GLY A 161 21.78 -3.23 26.19
C GLY A 161 22.25 -2.49 24.94
N CYS A 162 22.88 -1.32 25.10
CA CYS A 162 24.00 -0.80 24.27
C CYS A 162 24.33 0.68 24.59
N LEU A 163 24.60 1.01 25.85
CA LEU A 163 25.38 2.22 26.17
C LEU A 163 26.87 1.90 25.94
N ARG A 164 27.42 2.20 24.75
CA ARG A 164 28.87 2.52 24.64
C ARG A 164 29.43 3.14 23.35
N VAL A 165 28.65 3.50 22.33
CA VAL A 165 29.27 3.97 21.06
C VAL A 165 28.97 5.44 20.68
N MET A 166 28.17 6.19 21.44
CA MET A 166 27.86 7.61 21.13
C MET A 166 28.50 8.63 22.09
N HIS A 167 29.70 8.37 22.62
CA HIS A 167 30.45 9.38 23.37
C HIS A 167 31.80 9.79 22.74
N SER A 168 32.11 9.31 21.54
CA SER A 168 33.41 9.55 20.87
C SER A 168 33.38 10.48 19.66
N ILE A 169 32.22 11.05 19.27
CA ILE A 169 32.12 11.92 18.07
C ILE A 169 31.81 13.40 18.40
N LEU A 170 31.48 13.73 19.66
CA LEU A 170 31.17 15.12 20.07
C LEU A 170 32.29 15.84 20.85
N ALA A 171 33.51 15.30 20.86
CA ALA A 171 34.68 15.92 21.52
C ALA A 171 35.83 16.32 20.56
N SER A 172 35.57 16.53 19.27
CA SER A 172 36.58 17.03 18.31
C SER A 172 36.15 18.22 17.47
N ARG A 173 35.12 18.96 17.90
CA ARG A 173 34.87 20.32 17.43
C ARG A 173 34.44 21.21 18.60
N MET A 174 35.41 21.54 19.43
CA MET A 174 35.63 22.83 20.09
C MET A 174 36.89 22.75 20.94
#